data_AF-A0A2M8NVI4-F1
#
_entry.id   AF-A0A2M8NVI4-F1
#
_cell.length_a   1.000
_cell.length_b   1.000
_cell.length_c   1.000
_cell.angle_alpha   90.00
_cell.angle_beta   90.00
_cell.angle_gamma   90.00
#
_symmetry.space_group_name_H-M   'P 1'
#
loop_
_entity.id
_entity.type
_entity.pdbx_description
1 polymer ?
#
loop_
_entity_poly.entity_id
_entity_poly.type
_entity_poly.pdbx_seq_one_letter_code
_entity_poly.pdbx_strand_id
1 'polypeptide(L)'
;MARLKLLIWFFSLWMIGLVVACSSNPTVNQNSGPILLQEVTIAPTGIAPTRALTNTPSSTPPVLEAPQQVAATIESGFVLVTPTLPPSKTPTNTPTITPTTSITPIMIPSLLPTTAVPQSGFATSVIVPLTNIPPTSFAPPINQNPPIGVFTTPTPNLPVPCQFTWFFINPQPPVCPLSPPTFSPAAYQTFENGFMIWVGSQDAIYVMFNDVLNPRWQVFRDNYEEGMPADDPLYNNPPHPNTYQPRRGFGLLWRNNEVIRSRLGWATTFDEIAYNAQTQTGADSTLFISDPQSGVFMLLAQGVEWIRHVNIGVVIP
;
A
#
# COMPACT_ATOMS: atom_id res chain seq x y z
N MET A 1 51.45 0.81 32.49
CA MET A 1 51.26 1.98 31.60
C MET A 1 51.96 1.87 30.23
N ALA A 2 52.99 1.02 30.04
CA ALA A 2 53.68 0.89 28.75
C ALA A 2 52.88 0.15 27.65
N ARG A 3 52.02 -0.80 28.02
CA ARG A 3 51.22 -1.58 27.04
C ARG A 3 50.04 -0.83 26.43
N LEU A 4 49.53 0.21 27.10
CA LEU A 4 48.41 1.03 26.60
C LEU A 4 48.88 2.06 25.55
N LYS A 5 50.11 2.56 25.67
CA LYS A 5 50.70 3.50 24.71
C LYS A 5 51.05 2.86 23.36
N LEU A 6 51.41 1.57 23.36
CA LEU A 6 51.69 0.83 22.13
C LEU A 6 50.42 0.57 21.31
N LEU A 7 49.29 0.27 21.98
CA LEU A 7 48.02 0.03 21.31
C LEU A 7 47.45 1.28 20.64
N ILE A 8 47.62 2.45 21.27
CA ILE A 8 47.19 3.75 20.72
C ILE A 8 48.03 4.14 19.49
N TRP A 9 49.32 3.81 19.49
CA TRP A 9 50.19 4.03 18.33
C TRP A 9 49.81 3.16 17.12
N PHE A 10 49.47 1.88 17.35
CA PHE A 10 49.00 0.99 16.29
C PHE A 10 47.64 1.43 15.71
N PHE A 11 46.72 1.91 16.56
CA PHE A 11 45.42 2.42 16.09
C PHE A 11 45.55 3.72 15.28
N SER A 12 46.50 4.58 15.63
CA SER A 12 46.73 5.83 14.91
C SER A 12 47.42 5.62 13.56
N LEU A 13 48.29 4.61 13.42
CA LEU A 13 48.87 4.22 12.13
C LEU A 13 47.85 3.51 11.21
N TRP A 14 46.90 2.76 11.77
CA TRP A 14 45.85 2.10 11.00
C TRP A 14 44.82 3.10 10.42
N MET A 15 44.51 4.17 11.16
CA MET A 15 43.61 5.25 10.68
C MET A 15 44.22 6.15 9.60
N ILE A 16 45.55 6.21 9.47
CA ILE A 16 46.20 6.99 8.39
C ILE A 16 46.29 6.16 7.08
N GLY A 17 46.15 4.83 7.15
CA GLY A 17 46.12 3.94 5.99
C GLY A 17 44.79 3.89 5.22
N LEU A 18 43.71 4.45 5.78
CA LEU A 18 42.36 4.42 5.16
C LEU A 18 42.01 5.70 4.36
N VAL A 19 42.90 6.69 4.30
CA VAL A 19 42.63 7.98 3.61
C VAL A 19 43.28 8.08 2.22
N VAL A 20 43.91 7.00 1.71
CA VAL A 20 44.49 6.95 0.36
C VAL A 20 43.80 5.87 -0.48
N ALA A 21 42.52 6.09 -0.79
CA ALA A 21 41.81 5.33 -1.83
C ALA A 21 40.63 6.12 -2.43
N CYS A 22 40.81 7.42 -2.69
CA CYS A 22 39.87 8.22 -3.50
C CYS A 22 40.67 9.18 -4.40
N SER A 23 41.26 8.67 -5.47
CA SER A 23 41.54 9.48 -6.67
C SER A 23 41.71 8.61 -7.92
N SER A 24 40.61 8.13 -8.50
CA SER A 24 40.60 7.72 -9.90
C SER A 24 39.78 8.73 -10.69
N ASN A 25 40.51 9.64 -11.32
CA ASN A 25 40.04 10.63 -12.28
C ASN A 25 39.72 9.89 -13.60
N PRO A 26 38.47 9.85 -14.11
CA PRO A 26 38.24 9.30 -15.44
C PRO A 26 38.59 10.37 -16.48
N THR A 27 39.69 10.15 -17.19
CA THR A 27 40.00 10.85 -18.44
C THR A 27 38.86 10.64 -19.43
N VAL A 28 38.18 11.73 -19.79
CA VAL A 28 37.25 11.80 -20.91
C VAL A 28 38.04 11.57 -22.20
N ASN A 29 37.99 10.36 -22.74
CA ASN A 29 38.41 10.09 -24.11
C ASN A 29 37.21 10.36 -25.03
N GLN A 30 37.19 11.56 -25.62
CA GLN A 30 36.40 11.78 -26.83
C GLN A 30 37.14 11.15 -28.00
N ASN A 31 36.59 10.06 -28.55
CA ASN A 31 36.63 9.65 -29.96
C ASN A 31 36.29 8.17 -30.07
N SER A 32 35.05 7.85 -30.44
CA SER A 32 34.68 6.67 -31.25
C SER A 32 33.20 6.77 -31.56
N GLY A 33 32.87 7.20 -32.77
CA GLY A 33 31.51 7.14 -33.31
C GLY A 33 31.02 5.69 -33.49
N PRO A 34 29.75 5.50 -33.87
CA PRO A 34 29.18 4.17 -34.06
C PRO A 34 29.88 3.43 -35.20
N ILE A 35 30.50 2.30 -34.87
CA ILE A 35 30.99 1.30 -35.83
C ILE A 35 29.81 0.37 -36.14
N LEU A 36 29.38 0.34 -37.41
CA LEU A 36 28.45 -0.65 -37.95
C LEU A 36 29.13 -2.02 -37.95
N LEU A 37 28.59 -2.96 -37.18
CA LEU A 37 28.93 -4.37 -37.29
C LEU A 37 27.94 -5.06 -38.25
N GLN A 38 28.54 -5.58 -39.30
CA GLN A 38 28.04 -6.45 -40.36
C GLN A 38 26.80 -7.29 -40.03
N GLU A 39 25.81 -7.09 -40.88
CA GLU A 39 24.75 -8.01 -41.30
C GLU A 39 25.10 -9.51 -41.23
N VAL A 40 24.38 -10.23 -40.38
CA VAL A 40 24.35 -11.70 -40.38
C VAL A 40 23.35 -12.15 -41.45
N THR A 41 23.88 -12.66 -42.56
CA THR A 41 23.11 -13.32 -43.62
C THR A 41 22.47 -14.61 -43.10
N ILE A 42 21.14 -14.66 -43.05
CA ILE A 42 20.38 -15.89 -42.80
C ILE A 42 20.27 -16.67 -44.11
N ALA A 43 20.74 -17.91 -44.13
CA ALA A 43 20.58 -18.82 -45.26
C ALA A 43 19.10 -19.31 -45.38
N PRO A 44 18.56 -19.44 -46.60
CA PRO A 44 17.19 -19.89 -46.81
C PRO A 44 17.09 -21.42 -46.75
N THR A 45 16.36 -21.95 -45.77
CA THR A 45 15.97 -23.38 -45.79
C THR A 45 14.70 -23.54 -46.61
N GLY A 46 14.82 -24.36 -47.66
CA GLY A 46 13.87 -24.49 -48.75
C GLY A 46 12.50 -25.06 -48.39
N ILE A 47 11.54 -24.65 -49.20
CA ILE A 47 10.19 -25.20 -49.31
C ILE A 47 10.27 -26.53 -50.08
N ALA A 48 9.63 -27.58 -49.57
CA ALA A 48 9.39 -28.84 -50.27
C ALA A 48 7.89 -29.21 -50.20
N PRO A 49 7.35 -29.98 -51.16
CA PRO A 49 6.16 -29.57 -51.89
C PRO A 49 4.83 -30.26 -51.51
N THR A 50 3.76 -29.59 -51.95
CA THR A 50 2.37 -30.01 -52.20
C THR A 50 2.16 -31.50 -52.51
N ARG A 51 1.18 -32.14 -51.84
CA ARG A 51 0.41 -33.23 -52.45
C ARG A 51 -1.03 -33.36 -51.94
N ALA A 52 -1.93 -33.05 -52.88
CA ALA A 52 -3.24 -33.61 -53.23
C ALA A 52 -4.36 -33.78 -52.18
N LEU A 53 -5.44 -33.04 -52.45
CA LEU A 53 -6.83 -33.35 -52.13
C LEU A 53 -7.26 -34.69 -52.77
N THR A 54 -8.00 -35.50 -52.02
CA THR A 54 -8.82 -36.58 -52.58
C THR A 54 -10.21 -36.53 -51.94
N ASN A 55 -11.23 -36.58 -52.80
CA ASN A 55 -12.65 -36.41 -52.50
C ASN A 55 -13.36 -37.78 -52.39
N THR A 56 -14.38 -37.87 -51.49
CA THR A 56 -15.70 -38.57 -51.67
C THR A 56 -15.75 -40.12 -51.49
N PRO A 57 -16.89 -40.81 -51.18
CA PRO A 57 -18.17 -40.49 -50.48
C PRO A 57 -18.65 -41.49 -49.36
N SER A 58 -19.64 -41.03 -48.56
CA SER A 58 -20.94 -41.65 -48.13
C SER A 58 -21.08 -43.12 -47.67
N SER A 59 -21.64 -43.34 -46.45
CA SER A 59 -22.99 -43.94 -46.24
C SER A 59 -23.33 -44.23 -44.74
N THR A 60 -24.48 -43.73 -44.27
CA THR A 60 -25.31 -44.18 -43.12
C THR A 60 -26.14 -45.44 -43.52
N PRO A 61 -26.98 -46.14 -42.69
CA PRO A 61 -27.26 -46.21 -41.21
C PRO A 61 -27.32 -47.72 -40.74
N PRO A 62 -28.02 -48.23 -39.67
CA PRO A 62 -28.89 -47.62 -38.64
C PRO A 62 -28.75 -48.11 -37.16
N VAL A 63 -29.35 -47.29 -36.28
CA VAL A 63 -30.10 -47.50 -35.02
C VAL A 63 -30.11 -48.90 -34.36
N LEU A 64 -29.77 -48.95 -33.07
CA LEU A 64 -30.39 -49.86 -32.09
C LEU A 64 -30.52 -49.16 -30.72
N GLU A 65 -31.72 -49.29 -30.14
CA GLU A 65 -32.21 -48.68 -28.90
C GLU A 65 -31.76 -49.37 -27.60
N ALA A 66 -31.98 -48.63 -26.49
CA ALA A 66 -32.32 -49.03 -25.11
C ALA A 66 -31.21 -48.93 -24.04
N PRO A 67 -31.56 -48.78 -22.73
CA PRO A 67 -32.48 -47.81 -22.16
C PRO A 67 -31.88 -47.04 -20.95
N GLN A 68 -32.54 -45.94 -20.56
CA GLN A 68 -32.27 -45.14 -19.35
C GLN A 68 -32.17 -45.99 -18.08
N GLN A 69 -31.13 -45.72 -17.27
CA GLN A 69 -31.18 -45.93 -15.83
C GLN A 69 -31.03 -44.59 -15.11
N VAL A 70 -32.05 -44.30 -14.32
CA VAL A 70 -32.22 -43.14 -13.46
C VAL A 70 -31.24 -43.26 -12.29
N ALA A 71 -30.22 -42.40 -12.26
CA ALA A 71 -29.46 -42.15 -11.05
C ALA A 71 -30.00 -40.87 -10.40
N ALA A 72 -30.73 -41.03 -9.30
CA ALA A 72 -31.11 -39.93 -8.44
C ALA A 72 -29.85 -39.38 -7.76
N THR A 73 -29.35 -38.25 -8.23
CA THR A 73 -28.34 -37.47 -7.51
C THR A 73 -29.07 -36.46 -6.63
N ILE A 74 -28.98 -36.66 -5.33
CA ILE A 74 -29.39 -35.69 -4.31
C ILE A 74 -28.48 -34.47 -4.48
N GLU A 75 -29.08 -33.31 -4.74
CA GLU A 75 -28.37 -32.02 -4.73
C GLU A 75 -27.84 -31.75 -3.32
N SER A 76 -26.54 -31.99 -3.11
CA SER A 76 -25.81 -31.27 -2.07
C SER A 76 -25.31 -29.97 -2.70
N GLY A 77 -26.08 -28.91 -2.51
CA GLY A 77 -25.63 -27.55 -2.80
C GLY A 77 -24.53 -27.14 -1.82
N PHE A 78 -23.31 -27.63 -2.00
CA PHE A 78 -22.14 -27.02 -1.40
C PHE A 78 -21.80 -25.79 -2.23
N VAL A 79 -22.22 -24.62 -1.74
CA VAL A 79 -21.71 -23.34 -2.24
C VAL A 79 -20.25 -23.29 -1.84
N LEU A 80 -19.37 -23.61 -2.78
CA LEU A 80 -17.95 -23.33 -2.65
C LEU A 80 -17.80 -21.81 -2.68
N VAL A 81 -17.71 -21.20 -1.49
CA VAL A 81 -17.40 -19.78 -1.37
C VAL A 81 -15.94 -19.62 -1.77
N THR A 82 -15.69 -19.35 -3.05
CA THR A 82 -14.38 -18.87 -3.48
C THR A 82 -14.14 -17.56 -2.72
N PRO A 83 -13.07 -17.42 -1.93
CA PRO A 83 -12.76 -16.14 -1.30
C PRO A 83 -12.49 -15.11 -2.40
N THR A 84 -13.44 -14.21 -2.60
CA THR A 84 -13.29 -13.05 -3.48
C THR A 84 -12.12 -12.21 -2.97
N LEU A 85 -11.06 -12.10 -3.77
CA LEU A 85 -9.98 -11.15 -3.52
C LEU A 85 -10.59 -9.73 -3.49
N PRO A 86 -10.51 -8.97 -2.39
CA PRO A 86 -10.90 -7.57 -2.42
C PRO A 86 -10.07 -6.72 -3.39
N PRO A 87 -10.65 -5.61 -3.83
CA PRO A 87 -10.18 -4.84 -4.96
C PRO A 87 -9.12 -3.85 -4.50
N SER A 88 -7.85 -4.08 -4.83
CA SER A 88 -6.98 -2.98 -5.23
C SER A 88 -7.50 -2.49 -6.60
N LYS A 89 -8.46 -1.55 -6.62
CA LYS A 89 -9.07 -0.90 -7.81
C LYS A 89 -9.44 -1.75 -9.06
N THR A 90 -9.31 -3.09 -9.07
CA THR A 90 -9.34 -3.88 -10.32
C THR A 90 -9.95 -5.29 -10.17
N PRO A 91 -10.91 -5.69 -11.03
CA PRO A 91 -11.41 -7.06 -11.16
C PRO A 91 -10.45 -8.02 -11.90
N THR A 92 -10.49 -9.30 -11.52
CA THR A 92 -9.76 -10.40 -12.17
C THR A 92 -10.16 -10.58 -13.64
N ASN A 93 -9.24 -10.41 -14.59
CA ASN A 93 -9.48 -10.74 -16.00
C ASN A 93 -9.54 -12.26 -16.20
N THR A 94 -10.74 -12.79 -16.45
CA THR A 94 -10.95 -14.07 -17.11
C THR A 94 -10.57 -13.92 -18.59
N PRO A 95 -9.69 -14.78 -19.17
CA PRO A 95 -9.34 -14.66 -20.59
C PRO A 95 -10.54 -15.08 -21.46
N THR A 96 -11.15 -14.13 -22.16
CA THR A 96 -12.05 -14.40 -23.29
C THR A 96 -11.39 -13.88 -24.56
N ILE A 97 -10.88 -14.81 -25.36
CA ILE A 97 -10.42 -14.56 -26.73
C ILE A 97 -11.64 -14.45 -27.65
N THR A 98 -11.95 -13.24 -28.12
CA THR A 98 -12.73 -13.02 -29.36
C THR A 98 -12.28 -11.71 -30.01
N PRO A 99 -11.67 -11.72 -31.22
CA PRO A 99 -11.34 -10.49 -31.92
C PRO A 99 -12.60 -9.92 -32.60
N THR A 100 -13.04 -8.74 -32.14
CA THR A 100 -14.03 -7.92 -32.88
C THR A 100 -13.28 -6.74 -33.49
N THR A 101 -13.32 -6.65 -34.83
CA THR A 101 -12.75 -5.54 -35.61
C THR A 101 -13.55 -4.26 -35.33
N SER A 102 -12.89 -3.23 -34.79
CA SER A 102 -13.49 -1.90 -34.62
C SER A 102 -12.91 -0.92 -35.65
N ILE A 103 -13.81 -0.36 -36.43
CA ILE A 103 -13.58 0.56 -37.55
C ILE A 103 -13.31 1.96 -36.98
N THR A 104 -12.20 2.56 -37.39
CA THR A 104 -11.74 3.90 -36.97
C THR A 104 -12.57 5.02 -37.62
N PRO A 105 -13.15 5.98 -36.87
CA PRO A 105 -13.61 7.23 -37.47
C PRO A 105 -12.50 8.29 -37.43
N ILE A 106 -12.33 8.96 -38.57
CA ILE A 106 -11.41 10.08 -38.82
C ILE A 106 -11.91 11.34 -38.10
N MET A 107 -11.06 11.97 -37.28
CA MET A 107 -11.36 13.26 -36.67
C MET A 107 -10.94 14.42 -37.59
N ILE A 108 -11.87 15.34 -37.84
CA ILE A 108 -11.67 16.64 -38.50
C ILE A 108 -11.49 17.70 -37.40
N PRO A 109 -10.47 18.58 -37.44
CA PRO A 109 -10.33 19.64 -36.45
C PRO A 109 -11.26 20.82 -36.79
N SER A 110 -12.19 21.14 -35.89
CA SER A 110 -12.98 22.37 -35.91
C SER A 110 -12.37 23.37 -34.94
N LEU A 111 -11.91 24.51 -35.46
CA LEU A 111 -11.39 25.65 -34.70
C LEU A 111 -12.56 26.52 -34.23
N LEU A 112 -12.73 26.68 -32.91
CA LEU A 112 -13.59 27.70 -32.31
C LEU A 112 -12.75 28.56 -31.34
N PRO A 113 -12.92 29.90 -31.34
CA PRO A 113 -12.08 30.79 -30.54
C PRO A 113 -12.44 30.77 -29.05
N THR A 114 -11.38 30.80 -28.25
CA THR A 114 -11.37 30.97 -26.80
C THR A 114 -11.91 32.34 -26.39
N THR A 115 -13.00 32.37 -25.63
CA THR A 115 -13.41 33.56 -24.88
C THR A 115 -12.91 33.43 -23.45
N ALA A 116 -12.02 34.35 -23.07
CA ALA A 116 -11.46 34.46 -21.73
C ALA A 116 -12.55 34.86 -20.72
N VAL A 117 -12.62 34.14 -19.60
CA VAL A 117 -13.41 34.50 -18.41
C VAL A 117 -12.51 35.29 -17.47
N PRO A 118 -12.87 36.52 -17.04
CA PRO A 118 -12.11 37.23 -16.04
C PRO A 118 -12.31 36.60 -14.65
N GLN A 119 -11.18 36.32 -13.99
CA GLN A 119 -11.11 35.91 -12.59
C GLN A 119 -11.67 37.02 -11.68
N SER A 120 -12.72 36.70 -10.94
CA SER A 120 -13.18 37.55 -9.84
C SER A 120 -12.43 37.17 -8.57
N GLY A 121 -11.54 38.07 -8.12
CA GLY A 121 -10.89 37.98 -6.82
C GLY A 121 -11.85 38.40 -5.72
N PHE A 122 -12.06 37.50 -4.75
CA PHE A 122 -12.57 37.87 -3.43
C PHE A 122 -11.56 37.40 -2.39
N ALA A 123 -10.65 38.31 -2.02
CA ALA A 123 -9.95 38.25 -0.75
C ALA A 123 -10.75 39.11 0.24
N THR A 124 -11.55 38.48 1.09
CA THR A 124 -12.23 39.18 2.19
C THR A 124 -11.50 38.83 3.47
N SER A 125 -10.46 39.60 3.79
CA SER A 125 -9.86 39.59 5.11
C SER A 125 -10.81 40.26 6.10
N VAL A 126 -11.43 39.45 6.96
CA VAL A 126 -12.20 39.96 8.11
C VAL A 126 -11.19 40.43 9.16
N ILE A 127 -11.01 41.75 9.25
CA ILE A 127 -10.27 42.39 10.34
C ILE A 127 -11.26 42.60 11.48
N VAL A 128 -11.06 41.90 12.59
CA VAL A 128 -11.82 42.10 13.83
C VAL A 128 -11.21 43.29 14.58
N PRO A 129 -11.97 44.34 14.92
CA PRO A 129 -11.45 45.42 15.75
C PRO A 129 -11.28 44.95 17.20
N LEU A 130 -10.08 45.07 17.76
CA LEU A 130 -9.84 44.97 19.20
C LEU A 130 -10.57 46.11 19.90
N THR A 131 -11.60 45.78 20.67
CA THR A 131 -12.27 46.74 21.56
C THR A 131 -11.47 46.89 22.85
N ASN A 132 -11.20 48.15 23.17
CA ASN A 132 -10.54 48.64 24.37
C ASN A 132 -11.16 48.10 25.66
N ILE A 133 -10.32 47.55 26.53
CA ILE A 133 -10.65 47.24 27.93
C ILE A 133 -10.42 48.52 28.76
N PRO A 134 -11.43 49.06 29.47
CA PRO A 134 -11.20 50.13 30.45
C PRO A 134 -10.61 49.56 31.76
N PRO A 135 -9.65 50.25 32.41
CA PRO A 135 -9.18 49.87 33.74
C PRO A 135 -9.86 50.74 34.81
N THR A 136 -10.75 50.17 35.63
CA THR A 136 -11.23 50.74 36.91
C THR A 136 -12.20 49.74 37.54
N SER A 137 -12.34 49.51 38.84
CA SER A 137 -11.61 49.79 40.09
C SER A 137 -12.57 49.39 41.22
N PHE A 138 -12.06 49.13 42.43
CA PHE A 138 -12.77 48.98 43.71
C PHE A 138 -13.46 47.63 44.00
N ALA A 139 -12.72 46.79 44.72
CA ALA A 139 -13.28 45.81 45.64
C ALA A 139 -13.61 46.48 47.00
N PRO A 140 -14.72 46.15 47.67
CA PRO A 140 -14.95 46.48 49.06
C PRO A 140 -14.30 45.43 50.00
N PRO A 141 -13.87 45.80 51.23
CA PRO A 141 -13.46 44.82 52.21
C PRO A 141 -14.70 44.28 52.92
N ILE A 142 -15.06 43.01 52.67
CA ILE A 142 -15.98 42.27 53.54
C ILE A 142 -15.19 41.30 54.39
N ASN A 143 -14.98 41.71 55.64
CA ASN A 143 -14.70 40.83 56.75
C ASN A 143 -16.03 40.21 57.19
N GLN A 144 -16.19 38.90 56.99
CA GLN A 144 -17.09 38.06 57.80
C GLN A 144 -16.80 36.57 57.50
N ASN A 145 -16.48 35.86 58.59
CA ASN A 145 -16.27 34.43 58.78
C ASN A 145 -16.69 33.49 57.63
N PRO A 146 -15.82 32.54 57.20
CA PRO A 146 -16.27 31.46 56.35
C PRO A 146 -17.31 30.60 57.12
N PRO A 147 -18.51 30.35 56.59
CA PRO A 147 -19.24 29.16 57.00
C PRO A 147 -18.36 27.96 56.68
N ILE A 148 -18.25 27.04 57.63
CA ILE A 148 -17.53 25.77 57.54
C ILE A 148 -17.76 25.19 56.13
N GLY A 149 -16.73 25.30 55.30
CA GLY A 149 -16.74 24.77 53.95
C GLY A 149 -16.94 23.28 54.08
N VAL A 150 -18.08 22.80 53.55
CA VAL A 150 -18.25 21.39 53.28
C VAL A 150 -17.07 20.99 52.42
N PHE A 151 -16.18 20.19 52.99
CA PHE A 151 -15.17 19.47 52.23
C PHE A 151 -15.96 18.52 51.32
N THR A 152 -16.31 18.97 50.12
CA THR A 152 -16.63 18.04 49.05
C THR A 152 -15.32 17.31 48.79
N THR A 153 -15.15 16.17 49.43
CA THR A 153 -14.13 15.20 49.07
C THR A 153 -14.15 15.07 47.55
N PRO A 154 -13.02 15.24 46.84
CA PRO A 154 -13.00 15.02 45.41
C PRO A 154 -13.56 13.61 45.20
N THR A 155 -14.72 13.51 44.56
CA THR A 155 -15.26 12.23 44.14
C THR A 155 -14.16 11.54 43.36
N PRO A 156 -13.81 10.27 43.67
CA PRO A 156 -12.84 9.54 42.89
C PRO A 156 -13.28 9.62 41.43
N ASN A 157 -12.40 10.19 40.59
CA ASN A 157 -12.67 10.47 39.19
C ASN A 157 -13.08 9.16 38.51
N LEU A 158 -14.38 8.94 38.35
CA LEU A 158 -14.88 7.73 37.71
C LEU A 158 -14.33 7.74 36.28
N PRO A 159 -13.73 6.65 35.78
CA PRO A 159 -13.25 6.61 34.41
C PRO A 159 -14.42 6.93 33.49
N VAL A 160 -14.32 8.03 32.74
CA VAL A 160 -15.34 8.38 31.74
C VAL A 160 -15.35 7.24 30.72
N PRO A 161 -16.45 6.51 30.56
CA PRO A 161 -16.51 5.43 29.59
C PRO A 161 -16.39 6.02 28.19
N CYS A 162 -15.66 5.35 27.30
CA CYS A 162 -15.55 5.77 25.92
C CYS A 162 -16.93 5.75 25.24
N GLN A 163 -17.18 6.74 24.37
CA GLN A 163 -18.41 6.81 23.57
C GLN A 163 -18.51 5.67 22.55
N PHE A 164 -17.36 5.25 22.02
CA PHE A 164 -17.24 4.14 21.08
C PHE A 164 -16.34 3.05 21.68
N THR A 165 -16.56 1.82 21.25
CA THR A 165 -15.74 0.66 21.60
C THR A 165 -14.72 0.38 20.49
N TRP A 166 -13.60 -0.23 20.88
CA TRP A 166 -12.62 -0.75 19.91
C TRP A 166 -13.16 -2.02 19.24
N PHE A 167 -12.84 -2.24 17.95
CA PHE A 167 -13.19 -3.48 17.23
C PHE A 167 -12.40 -4.72 17.71
N PHE A 168 -11.51 -4.55 18.69
CA PHE A 168 -10.63 -5.56 19.25
C PHE A 168 -10.61 -5.47 20.78
N ILE A 169 -10.26 -6.58 21.44
CA ILE A 169 -10.18 -6.67 22.91
C ILE A 169 -8.74 -6.51 23.42
N ASN A 170 -7.74 -6.88 22.62
CA ASN A 170 -6.33 -6.85 22.99
C ASN A 170 -5.51 -6.25 21.83
N PRO A 171 -4.65 -5.22 22.04
CA PRO A 171 -4.40 -4.50 23.30
C PRO A 171 -5.64 -3.74 23.79
N GLN A 172 -5.61 -3.26 25.02
CA GLN A 172 -6.60 -2.30 25.53
C GLN A 172 -5.93 -0.92 25.59
N PRO A 173 -6.08 -0.08 24.55
CA PRO A 173 -5.50 1.26 24.57
C PRO A 173 -6.10 2.07 25.72
N PRO A 174 -5.29 2.86 26.45
CA PRO A 174 -5.80 3.73 27.52
C PRO A 174 -6.59 4.94 26.98
N VAL A 175 -6.60 5.12 25.66
CA VAL A 175 -7.29 6.20 24.94
C VAL A 175 -8.57 5.68 24.30
N CYS A 176 -9.55 6.57 24.18
CA CYS A 176 -10.81 6.25 23.52
C CYS A 176 -10.70 6.34 21.99
N PRO A 177 -11.41 5.47 21.25
CA PRO A 177 -11.58 5.63 19.82
C PRO A 177 -12.43 6.88 19.51
N LEU A 178 -12.09 7.57 18.42
CA LEU A 178 -12.77 8.80 17.99
C LEU A 178 -14.03 8.54 17.15
N SER A 179 -14.22 7.33 16.67
CA SER A 179 -15.34 6.94 15.80
C SER A 179 -15.66 5.45 15.94
N PRO A 180 -16.84 4.99 15.47
CA PRO A 180 -17.06 3.58 15.18
C PRO A 180 -16.04 3.03 14.17
N PRO A 181 -15.87 1.69 14.08
CA PRO A 181 -14.98 1.10 13.08
C PRO A 181 -15.47 1.35 11.66
N THR A 182 -14.54 1.77 10.81
CA THR A 182 -14.78 1.93 9.38
C THR A 182 -14.40 0.64 8.68
N PHE A 183 -15.38 0.03 8.01
CA PHE A 183 -15.20 -1.18 7.21
C PHE A 183 -14.90 -0.81 5.77
N SER A 184 -13.83 -1.36 5.21
CA SER A 184 -13.54 -1.20 3.79
C SER A 184 -12.75 -2.38 3.23
N PRO A 185 -12.79 -2.59 1.91
CA PRO A 185 -11.87 -3.52 1.28
C PRO A 185 -10.41 -3.11 1.53
N ALA A 186 -9.53 -4.09 1.59
CA ALA A 186 -8.11 -3.89 1.84
C ALA A 186 -7.26 -4.96 1.13
N ALA A 187 -6.00 -4.63 0.91
CA ALA A 187 -5.00 -5.56 0.42
C ALA A 187 -3.80 -5.54 1.37
N TYR A 188 -3.14 -6.68 1.53
CA TYR A 188 -2.01 -6.87 2.44
C TYR A 188 -0.92 -7.68 1.73
N GLN A 189 0.32 -7.22 1.84
CA GLN A 189 1.46 -7.99 1.33
C GLN A 189 2.62 -7.93 2.31
N THR A 190 3.29 -9.07 2.50
CA THR A 190 4.49 -9.19 3.33
C THR A 190 5.74 -8.95 2.49
N PHE A 191 6.73 -8.33 3.12
CA PHE A 191 8.04 -8.05 2.54
C PHE A 191 9.14 -8.63 3.45
N GLU A 192 10.37 -8.69 2.94
CA GLU A 192 11.53 -9.17 3.71
C GLU A 192 11.68 -8.41 5.04
N ASN A 193 11.47 -7.09 5.02
CA ASN A 193 11.68 -6.19 6.15
C ASN A 193 10.46 -5.32 6.45
N GLY A 194 9.24 -5.83 6.21
CA GLY A 194 8.05 -5.09 6.59
C GLY A 194 6.77 -5.55 5.93
N PHE A 195 5.81 -4.63 5.86
CA PHE A 195 4.46 -4.88 5.38
C PHE A 195 3.96 -3.69 4.56
N MET A 196 3.10 -3.96 3.59
CA MET A 196 2.22 -2.96 3.00
C MET A 196 0.76 -3.35 3.21
N ILE A 197 -0.08 -2.36 3.52
CA ILE A 197 -1.53 -2.50 3.60
C ILE A 197 -2.16 -1.38 2.81
N TRP A 198 -3.05 -1.70 1.88
CA TRP A 198 -3.92 -0.72 1.24
C TRP A 198 -5.28 -0.72 1.94
N VAL A 199 -5.80 0.47 2.26
CA VAL A 199 -7.11 0.66 2.90
C VAL A 199 -8.03 1.41 1.95
N GLY A 200 -9.07 0.75 1.46
CA GLY A 200 -9.92 1.28 0.40
C GLY A 200 -10.76 2.49 0.79
N SER A 201 -11.21 2.61 2.05
CA SER A 201 -11.94 3.80 2.51
C SER A 201 -11.12 5.09 2.47
N GLN A 202 -9.79 4.96 2.42
CA GLN A 202 -8.85 6.08 2.48
C GLN A 202 -8.03 6.23 1.19
N ASP A 203 -8.18 5.28 0.24
CA ASP A 203 -7.37 5.18 -0.98
C ASP A 203 -5.86 5.30 -0.73
N ALA A 204 -5.40 4.65 0.35
CA ALA A 204 -4.07 4.85 0.90
C ALA A 204 -3.33 3.53 1.17
N ILE A 205 -2.04 3.51 0.86
CA ILE A 205 -1.07 2.46 1.15
C ILE A 205 -0.27 2.86 2.39
N TYR A 206 -0.42 2.07 3.44
CA TYR A 206 0.38 2.09 4.64
C TYR A 206 1.60 1.20 4.46
N VAL A 207 2.79 1.77 4.70
CA VAL A 207 4.06 1.07 4.62
C VAL A 207 4.67 1.00 6.02
N MET A 208 4.94 -0.19 6.52
CA MET A 208 5.52 -0.45 7.84
C MET A 208 6.89 -1.08 7.69
N PHE A 209 7.91 -0.50 8.31
CA PHE A 209 9.30 -0.95 8.21
C PHE A 209 9.74 -1.66 9.49
N ASN A 210 10.33 -2.86 9.36
CA ASN A 210 10.91 -3.62 10.47
C ASN A 210 12.28 -3.07 10.93
N ASP A 211 12.91 -2.18 10.16
CA ASP A 211 14.18 -1.56 10.54
C ASP A 211 14.02 -0.58 11.72
N VAL A 212 15.14 0.00 12.15
CA VAL A 212 15.19 0.97 13.27
C VAL A 212 15.18 2.44 12.79
N LEU A 213 15.02 2.67 11.48
CA LEU A 213 15.08 4.01 10.89
C LEU A 213 13.75 4.73 11.00
N ASN A 214 13.80 6.04 11.19
CA ASN A 214 12.60 6.88 11.20
C ASN A 214 12.31 7.44 9.79
N PRO A 215 11.03 7.55 9.40
CA PRO A 215 9.85 7.06 10.13
C PRO A 215 9.73 5.51 10.05
N ARG A 216 9.16 4.90 11.10
CA ARG A 216 8.90 3.46 11.21
C ARG A 216 7.72 3.00 10.36
N TRP A 217 6.80 3.90 10.07
CA TRP A 217 5.75 3.68 9.08
C TRP A 217 5.40 4.98 8.35
N GLN A 218 4.87 4.86 7.14
CA GLN A 218 4.46 5.97 6.28
C GLN A 218 3.16 5.64 5.58
N VAL A 219 2.46 6.68 5.09
CA VAL A 219 1.24 6.54 4.30
C VAL A 219 1.42 7.22 2.95
N PHE A 220 0.97 6.56 1.90
CA PHE A 220 1.03 7.03 0.52
C PHE A 220 -0.33 6.87 -0.13
N ARG A 221 -0.65 7.71 -1.12
CA ARG A 221 -1.82 7.50 -1.96
C ARG A 221 -1.55 6.35 -2.93
N ASP A 222 -2.58 5.54 -3.21
CA ASP A 222 -2.50 4.59 -4.32
C ASP A 222 -2.71 5.29 -5.67
N ASN A 223 -1.61 5.46 -6.40
CA ASN A 223 -1.58 6.07 -7.72
C ASN A 223 -1.68 5.04 -8.86
N TYR A 224 -1.84 3.75 -8.55
CA TYR A 224 -2.06 2.76 -9.58
C TYR A 224 -3.48 2.89 -10.13
N GLU A 225 -3.59 2.90 -11.46
CA GLU A 225 -4.86 2.86 -12.16
C GLU A 225 -4.90 1.61 -13.05
N GLU A 226 -6.13 1.15 -13.31
CA GLU A 226 -6.28 -0.06 -14.11
C GLU A 226 -5.80 0.16 -15.56
N GLY A 227 -5.11 -0.85 -16.08
CA GLY A 227 -4.44 -0.78 -17.39
C GLY A 227 -3.00 -0.30 -17.32
N MET A 228 -2.51 0.19 -16.18
CA MET A 228 -1.08 0.39 -15.96
C MET A 228 -0.34 -0.95 -15.88
N PRO A 229 0.96 -1.01 -16.23
CA PRO A 229 1.76 -2.21 -16.01
C PRO A 229 1.75 -2.64 -14.53
N ALA A 230 1.24 -3.85 -14.28
CA ALA A 230 1.19 -4.40 -12.92
C ALA A 230 2.60 -4.66 -12.38
N ASP A 231 3.51 -5.07 -13.25
CA ASP A 231 4.90 -5.42 -13.00
C ASP A 231 5.86 -4.67 -13.94
N ASP A 232 7.17 -4.91 -13.79
CA ASP A 232 8.22 -4.31 -14.58
C ASP A 232 9.28 -5.39 -14.83
N PRO A 233 9.58 -5.71 -16.10
CA PRO A 233 10.57 -6.72 -16.46
C PRO A 233 11.96 -6.52 -15.84
N LEU A 234 12.33 -5.28 -15.47
CA LEU A 234 13.60 -4.97 -14.83
C LEU A 234 13.79 -5.67 -13.48
N TYR A 235 12.71 -6.09 -12.82
CA TYR A 235 12.76 -6.74 -11.50
C TYR A 235 12.20 -8.17 -11.53
N ASN A 236 12.13 -8.82 -12.69
CA ASN A 236 11.64 -10.21 -12.78
C ASN A 236 12.61 -11.25 -12.19
N ASN A 237 13.84 -10.85 -11.87
CA ASN A 237 14.89 -11.73 -11.32
C ASN A 237 15.24 -11.29 -9.90
N PRO A 238 14.42 -11.65 -8.89
CA PRO A 238 14.71 -11.34 -7.50
C PRO A 238 16.01 -12.02 -7.03
N PRO A 239 16.77 -11.40 -6.12
CA PRO A 239 18.07 -11.90 -5.67
C PRO A 239 17.97 -13.11 -4.75
N HIS A 240 16.85 -13.28 -4.04
CA HIS A 240 16.66 -14.36 -3.06
C HIS A 240 15.52 -15.30 -3.49
N PRO A 241 15.62 -16.60 -3.18
CA PRO A 241 14.52 -17.54 -3.45
C PRO A 241 13.28 -17.16 -2.64
N ASN A 242 12.09 -17.48 -3.19
CA ASN A 242 10.79 -17.17 -2.58
C ASN A 242 10.58 -15.67 -2.28
N THR A 243 11.22 -14.82 -3.07
CA THR A 243 10.93 -13.38 -3.08
C THR A 243 10.42 -12.98 -4.45
N TYR A 244 9.61 -11.93 -4.49
CA TYR A 244 8.84 -11.54 -5.66
C TYR A 244 8.80 -10.02 -5.80
N GLN A 245 8.71 -9.54 -7.03
CA GLN A 245 8.40 -8.13 -7.24
C GLN A 245 6.94 -7.89 -6.82
N PRO A 246 6.65 -6.93 -5.93
CA PRO A 246 5.27 -6.53 -5.68
C PRO A 246 4.60 -6.02 -6.95
N ARG A 247 3.28 -6.18 -7.04
CA ARG A 247 2.49 -5.86 -8.23
C ARG A 247 1.50 -4.73 -7.93
N ARG A 248 0.95 -4.10 -8.99
CA ARG A 248 -0.09 -3.06 -8.91
C ARG A 248 0.28 -1.89 -7.99
N GLY A 249 -0.61 -1.43 -7.09
CA GLY A 249 -0.38 -0.29 -6.20
C GLY A 249 0.89 -0.42 -5.37
N PHE A 250 1.08 -1.56 -4.70
CA PHE A 250 2.31 -1.84 -3.96
C PHE A 250 3.54 -1.87 -4.88
N GLY A 251 3.41 -2.51 -6.04
CA GLY A 251 4.45 -2.58 -7.06
C GLY A 251 4.88 -1.22 -7.58
N LEU A 252 3.92 -0.36 -7.92
CA LEU A 252 4.17 0.98 -8.44
C LEU A 252 4.88 1.85 -7.41
N LEU A 253 4.41 1.85 -6.15
CA LEU A 253 5.05 2.56 -5.05
C LEU A 253 6.49 2.06 -4.82
N TRP A 254 6.68 0.74 -4.78
CA TRP A 254 7.97 0.11 -4.53
C TRP A 254 8.98 0.35 -5.67
N ARG A 255 8.56 0.28 -6.94
CA ARG A 255 9.45 0.51 -8.09
C ARG A 255 9.87 1.98 -8.20
N ASN A 256 8.96 2.90 -7.91
CA ASN A 256 9.18 4.34 -8.06
C ASN A 256 9.86 4.99 -6.85
N ASN A 257 10.01 4.27 -5.73
CA ASN A 257 10.62 4.79 -4.52
C ASN A 257 11.74 3.87 -4.02
N GLU A 258 12.98 4.23 -4.37
CA GLU A 258 14.18 3.48 -3.99
C GLU A 258 14.36 3.40 -2.47
N VAL A 259 13.97 4.42 -1.72
CA VAL A 259 14.06 4.42 -0.25
C VAL A 259 13.10 3.38 0.34
N ILE A 260 11.86 3.30 -0.16
CA ILE A 260 10.90 2.27 0.27
C ILE A 260 11.40 0.88 -0.12
N ARG A 261 11.84 0.71 -1.37
CA ARG A 261 12.35 -0.56 -1.89
C ARG A 261 13.53 -1.08 -1.09
N SER A 262 14.52 -0.24 -0.83
CA SER A 262 15.72 -0.62 -0.07
C SER A 262 15.40 -0.96 1.38
N ARG A 263 14.46 -0.26 2.02
CA ARG A 263 14.07 -0.51 3.41
C ARG A 263 13.18 -1.74 3.58
N LEU A 264 12.23 -1.99 2.67
CA LEU A 264 11.35 -3.16 2.74
C LEU A 264 12.00 -4.43 2.20
N GLY A 265 12.84 -4.31 1.17
CA GLY A 265 13.26 -5.45 0.36
C GLY A 265 12.14 -5.94 -0.56
N TRP A 266 12.26 -7.17 -1.03
CA TRP A 266 11.32 -7.81 -1.95
C TRP A 266 10.08 -8.34 -1.23
N ALA A 267 8.99 -8.57 -1.97
CA ALA A 267 7.81 -9.21 -1.40
C ALA A 267 8.09 -10.68 -1.10
N THR A 268 7.56 -11.20 0.00
CA THR A 268 7.72 -12.61 0.41
C THR A 268 6.49 -13.46 0.09
N THR A 269 5.41 -12.84 -0.35
CA THR A 269 4.26 -13.50 -0.98
C THR A 269 4.16 -13.10 -2.45
N PHE A 270 3.79 -14.06 -3.29
CA PHE A 270 3.71 -13.86 -4.75
C PHE A 270 2.70 -12.77 -5.13
N ASP A 271 1.49 -12.84 -4.59
CA ASP A 271 0.45 -11.83 -4.75
C ASP A 271 0.06 -11.20 -3.40
N GLU A 272 -0.65 -10.08 -3.47
CA GLU A 272 -1.31 -9.45 -2.33
C GLU A 272 -2.48 -10.31 -1.83
N ILE A 273 -2.62 -10.39 -0.51
CA ILE A 273 -3.75 -11.03 0.16
C ILE A 273 -4.81 -9.98 0.36
N ALA A 274 -5.94 -10.22 -0.24
CA ALA A 274 -7.03 -9.30 -0.20
C ALA A 274 -7.98 -9.73 0.96
N TYR A 275 -8.38 -8.79 1.82
CA TYR A 275 -9.32 -8.98 2.93
C TYR A 275 -10.21 -7.73 3.18
N ASN A 276 -11.19 -7.82 4.09
CA ASN A 276 -11.92 -6.64 4.57
C ASN A 276 -11.26 -6.13 5.85
N ALA A 277 -10.85 -4.85 5.86
CA ALA A 277 -10.26 -4.22 7.02
C ALA A 277 -11.29 -3.44 7.82
N GLN A 278 -11.11 -3.46 9.13
CA GLN A 278 -11.67 -2.49 10.07
C GLN A 278 -10.58 -1.50 10.45
N THR A 279 -10.92 -0.21 10.44
CA THR A 279 -10.02 0.86 10.88
C THR A 279 -10.67 1.75 11.92
N GLN A 280 -9.90 2.15 12.93
CA GLN A 280 -10.28 3.14 13.94
C GLN A 280 -9.08 3.98 14.34
N THR A 281 -9.33 5.24 14.70
CA THR A 281 -8.29 6.16 15.18
C THR A 281 -8.54 6.49 16.65
N GLY A 282 -7.50 6.43 17.47
CA GLY A 282 -7.53 6.82 18.87
C GLY A 282 -7.46 8.32 19.05
N ALA A 283 -7.86 8.82 20.23
CA ALA A 283 -7.76 10.23 20.58
C ALA A 283 -6.32 10.78 20.56
N ASP A 284 -5.32 9.91 20.62
CA ASP A 284 -3.89 10.19 20.47
C ASP A 284 -3.40 10.17 19.01
N SER A 285 -4.31 10.04 18.04
CA SER A 285 -4.01 9.87 16.61
C SER A 285 -3.30 8.56 16.25
N THR A 286 -3.29 7.57 17.15
CA THR A 286 -2.85 6.21 16.80
C THR A 286 -3.89 5.54 15.91
N LEU A 287 -3.46 5.02 14.76
CA LEU A 287 -4.33 4.33 13.81
C LEU A 287 -4.28 2.82 14.05
N PHE A 288 -5.44 2.20 14.12
CA PHE A 288 -5.60 0.75 14.23
C PHE A 288 -6.18 0.19 12.94
N ILE A 289 -5.54 -0.85 12.39
CA ILE A 289 -5.98 -1.53 11.17
C ILE A 289 -6.04 -3.03 11.46
N SER A 290 -7.18 -3.68 11.20
CA SER A 290 -7.27 -5.13 11.34
C SER A 290 -6.38 -5.84 10.32
N ASP A 291 -5.87 -7.00 10.70
CA ASP A 291 -5.00 -7.87 9.92
C ASP A 291 -5.81 -9.05 9.35
N PRO A 292 -5.52 -9.53 8.12
CA PRO A 292 -6.16 -10.73 7.56
C PRO A 292 -6.07 -11.98 8.46
N GLN A 293 -5.12 -12.04 9.39
CA GLN A 293 -4.91 -13.18 10.30
C GLN A 293 -5.49 -12.97 11.71
N SER A 294 -6.56 -12.18 11.85
CA SER A 294 -7.17 -11.86 13.16
C SER A 294 -6.20 -11.19 14.13
N GLY A 295 -5.38 -10.29 13.59
CA GLY A 295 -4.51 -9.39 14.34
C GLY A 295 -4.97 -7.93 14.23
N VAL A 296 -4.25 -7.04 14.89
CA VAL A 296 -4.37 -5.59 14.70
C VAL A 296 -2.99 -4.96 14.56
N PHE A 297 -2.83 -4.15 13.53
CA PHE A 297 -1.71 -3.22 13.40
C PHE A 297 -2.05 -1.94 14.15
N MET A 298 -1.18 -1.53 15.05
CA MET A 298 -1.20 -0.25 15.75
C MET A 298 -0.11 0.62 15.14
N LEU A 299 -0.49 1.74 14.55
CA LEU A 299 0.39 2.71 13.90
C LEU A 299 0.40 3.97 14.76
N LEU A 300 1.45 4.16 15.57
CA LEU A 300 1.55 5.32 16.47
C LEU A 300 1.67 6.59 15.65
N ALA A 301 1.08 7.68 16.15
CA ALA A 301 1.06 8.96 15.45
C ALA A 301 2.45 9.39 14.93
N GLN A 302 2.45 10.14 13.82
CA GLN A 302 3.64 10.74 13.22
C GLN A 302 4.70 9.74 12.69
N GLY A 303 4.34 8.47 12.48
CA GLY A 303 5.29 7.51 11.91
C GLY A 303 6.32 6.99 12.92
N VAL A 304 6.12 7.24 14.22
CA VAL A 304 7.16 6.99 15.25
C VAL A 304 7.40 5.51 15.48
N GLU A 305 6.34 4.70 15.51
CA GLU A 305 6.44 3.26 15.71
C GLU A 305 5.18 2.56 15.17
N TRP A 306 5.30 1.27 14.91
CA TRP A 306 4.16 0.40 14.68
C TRP A 306 4.34 -0.92 15.41
N ILE A 307 3.22 -1.53 15.79
CA ILE A 307 3.18 -2.80 16.53
C ILE A 307 2.09 -3.67 15.90
N ARG A 308 2.36 -4.95 15.70
CA ARG A 308 1.35 -5.94 15.30
C ARG A 308 1.01 -6.81 16.50
N HIS A 309 -0.25 -6.79 16.91
CA HIS A 309 -0.77 -7.71 17.91
C HIS A 309 -1.49 -8.86 17.21
N VAL A 310 -1.08 -10.08 17.52
CA VAL A 310 -1.71 -11.32 17.05
C VAL A 310 -2.60 -11.89 18.15
N ASN A 311 -3.67 -12.61 17.77
CA ASN A 311 -4.68 -13.16 18.69
C ASN A 311 -5.48 -12.06 19.40
N ILE A 312 -6.16 -11.22 18.62
CA ILE A 312 -7.13 -10.29 19.20
C ILE A 312 -8.40 -11.07 19.56
N GLY A 313 -8.87 -10.93 20.79
CA GLY A 313 -10.28 -11.25 21.05
C GLY A 313 -11.10 -10.31 20.17
N VAL A 314 -11.91 -10.85 19.27
CA VAL A 314 -12.78 -10.04 18.40
C VAL A 314 -14.04 -9.69 19.18
N VAL A 315 -14.39 -8.40 19.22
CA VAL A 315 -15.72 -7.99 19.71
C VAL A 315 -16.69 -8.25 18.56
N ILE A 316 -17.43 -9.35 18.64
CA ILE A 316 -18.55 -9.59 17.72
C ILE A 316 -19.67 -8.61 18.13
N PRO A 317 -20.23 -7.81 17.20
CA PRO A 317 -21.29 -6.85 17.49
C PRO A 317 -22.56 -7.51 18.04
#